data_AF-A0A3D2R9L1-F1
#
_entry.id   AF-A0A3D2R9L1-F1
#
_cell.length_a   1.000
_cell.length_b   1.000
_cell.length_c   1.000
_cell.angle_alpha   90.00
_cell.angle_beta   90.00
_cell.angle_gamma   90.00
#
_symmetry.space_group_name_H-M   'P 1'
#
loop_
_entity.id
_entity.type
_entity.pdbx_description
1 polymer ?
#
loop_
_entity_poly.entity_id
_entity_poly.type
_entity_poly.pdbx_seq_one_letter_code
_entity_poly.pdbx_strand_id
1 'polypeptide(L)'
;MKWALNAKVKKVKLSLGGQWHSGLPYTDTAGTLEINELGAYIPQYEDPNERRLMPYFRMDFAAEYSWWTQNNTEYRINLGLLNITDQENVLGRRFRGELNSSGSPEINTINTYSLGFTPNIAFMIAW
;
A
#
# COMPACT_ATOMS: atom_id res chain seq x y z
N MET A 1 -0.23 -3.62 14.11
CA MET A 1 -1.02 -4.82 14.48
C MET A 1 -1.63 -5.40 13.21
N LYS A 2 -1.63 -6.73 13.05
CA LYS A 2 -2.32 -7.42 11.95
C LYS A 2 -3.16 -8.55 12.53
N TRP A 3 -4.33 -8.78 11.95
CA TRP A 3 -5.22 -9.88 12.34
C TRP A 3 -5.94 -10.42 11.11
N ALA A 4 -6.42 -11.65 11.21
CA ALA A 4 -7.20 -12.31 10.17
C ALA A 4 -8.25 -13.23 10.79
N LEU A 5 -9.43 -13.24 10.20
CA LEU A 5 -10.55 -14.11 10.52
C LEU A 5 -10.85 -14.96 9.29
N ASN A 6 -10.96 -16.27 9.49
CA ASN A 6 -11.25 -17.22 8.42
C ASN A 6 -12.43 -18.09 8.81
N ALA A 7 -13.35 -18.29 7.88
CA ALA A 7 -14.52 -19.13 8.08
C ALA A 7 -14.77 -19.98 6.83
N LYS A 8 -15.21 -21.22 7.04
CA LYS A 8 -15.65 -22.11 5.96
C LYS A 8 -17.10 -22.49 6.22
N VAL A 9 -17.97 -22.16 5.26
CA VAL A 9 -19.40 -22.48 5.30
C VAL A 9 -19.75 -23.26 4.04
N LYS A 10 -20.00 -24.56 4.20
CA LYS A 10 -20.26 -25.49 3.08
C LYS A 10 -19.13 -25.42 2.03
N LYS A 11 -19.47 -24.95 0.83
CA LYS A 11 -18.60 -24.80 -0.34
C LYS A 11 -17.94 -23.41 -0.45
N VAL A 12 -18.20 -22.54 0.52
CA VAL A 12 -17.66 -21.17 0.57
C VAL A 12 -16.59 -21.07 1.64
N LYS A 13 -15.44 -20.50 1.29
CA LYS A 13 -14.42 -20.04 2.24
C LYS A 13 -14.44 -18.51 2.25
N LEU A 14 -14.35 -17.93 3.43
CA LEU A 14 -14.33 -16.48 3.65
C LEU A 14 -13.11 -16.14 4.48
N SER A 15 -12.46 -15.04 4.12
CA SER A 15 -11.33 -14.47 4.84
C SER A 15 -11.52 -12.96 4.98
N LEU A 16 -11.31 -12.44 6.18
CA LEU A 16 -11.30 -11.02 6.48
C LEU A 16 -10.00 -10.69 7.21
N GLY A 17 -9.22 -9.76 6.69
CA GLY A 17 -7.96 -9.33 7.28
C GLY A 17 -8.00 -7.85 7.65
N GLY A 18 -7.40 -7.50 8.77
CA GLY A 18 -7.22 -6.11 9.17
C GLY A 18 -5.78 -5.83 9.57
N GLN A 19 -5.30 -4.65 9.20
CA GLN A 19 -3.99 -4.15 9.56
C GLN A 19 -4.08 -2.71 10.06
N TRP A 20 -3.51 -2.49 11.24
CA TRP A 20 -3.28 -1.16 11.79
C TRP A 20 -1.79 -0.87 11.82
N HIS A 21 -1.39 0.27 11.31
CA HIS A 21 -0.01 0.71 11.25
C HIS A 21 0.12 2.11 11.88
N SER A 22 1.08 2.30 12.78
CA SER A 22 1.29 3.57 13.50
C SER A 22 2.02 4.65 12.69
N GLY A 23 2.22 4.42 11.38
CA GLY A 23 3.09 5.24 10.53
C GLY A 23 4.58 4.89 10.66
N LEU A 24 5.29 4.87 9.53
CA LEU A 24 6.74 4.68 9.50
C LEU A 24 7.45 5.98 9.89
N PRO A 25 8.60 5.89 10.60
CA PRO A 25 9.45 7.05 10.78
C PRO A 25 10.08 7.48 9.45
N TYR A 26 10.36 8.76 9.31
CA TYR A 26 11.07 9.33 8.17
C TYR A 26 11.95 10.50 8.62
N THR A 27 13.00 10.78 7.85
CA THR A 27 13.88 11.94 8.06
C THR A 27 13.33 13.10 7.25
N ASP A 28 12.97 14.19 7.92
CA ASP A 28 12.46 15.40 7.27
C ASP A 28 13.60 16.26 6.71
N THR A 29 13.26 17.30 5.94
CA THR A 29 14.25 18.25 5.42
C THR A 29 14.32 19.50 6.28
N ALA A 30 15.51 20.07 6.41
CA ALA A 30 15.74 21.36 7.07
C ALA A 30 15.21 22.57 6.24
N GLY A 31 14.59 22.32 5.08
CA GLY A 31 14.05 23.35 4.19
C GLY A 31 15.11 24.01 3.29
N THR A 32 16.36 23.57 3.35
CA THR A 32 17.48 24.11 2.56
C THR A 32 17.97 23.10 1.52
N LEU A 33 18.54 23.62 0.42
CA LEU A 33 19.15 22.84 -0.65
C LEU A 33 20.65 23.14 -0.71
N GLU A 34 21.44 22.09 -0.88
CA GLU A 34 22.86 22.16 -1.25
C GLU A 34 23.04 21.78 -2.72
N ILE A 35 24.12 22.27 -3.32
CA ILE A 35 24.52 21.87 -4.68
C ILE A 35 25.74 20.96 -4.54
N ASN A 36 25.65 19.75 -5.08
CA ASN A 36 26.78 18.83 -5.08
C ASN A 36 27.79 19.15 -6.19
N GLU A 37 28.92 18.43 -6.22
CA GLU A 37 29.98 18.58 -7.24
C GLU A 37 29.52 18.35 -8.68
N LEU A 38 28.38 17.68 -8.87
CA LEU A 38 27.75 17.40 -10.17
C LEU A 38 26.66 18.42 -10.52
N GLY A 39 26.48 19.47 -9.72
CA GLY A 39 25.47 20.51 -9.94
C GLY A 39 24.03 20.11 -9.58
N ALA A 40 23.83 18.99 -8.87
CA ALA A 40 22.50 18.54 -8.45
C ALA A 40 22.08 19.17 -7.12
N TYR A 41 20.81 19.55 -7.02
CA TYR A 41 20.20 20.05 -5.79
C TYR A 41 19.87 18.90 -4.84
N ILE A 42 20.46 18.92 -3.64
CA ILE A 42 20.28 17.92 -2.60
C ILE A 42 19.64 18.60 -1.38
N PRO A 43 18.49 18.12 -0.89
CA PRO A 43 17.92 18.60 0.36
C PRO A 43 18.84 18.31 1.55
N GLN A 44 19.05 19.30 2.42
CA GLN A 44 19.60 19.02 3.74
C GLN A 44 18.54 18.38 4.62
N TYR A 45 18.96 17.37 5.37
CA TYR A 45 18.07 16.56 6.21
C TYR A 45 18.21 16.94 7.69
N GLU A 46 17.10 16.85 8.42
CA GLU A 46 17.06 16.94 9.88
C GLU A 46 17.56 15.61 10.52
N ASP A 47 17.36 15.47 11.82
CA ASP A 47 17.76 14.28 12.55
C ASP A 47 17.07 13.01 11.99
N PRO A 48 17.81 11.89 11.87
CA PRO A 48 17.26 10.67 11.29
C PRO A 48 16.00 10.18 12.02
N ASN A 49 14.95 9.87 11.25
CA ASN A 49 13.72 9.23 11.76
C ASN A 49 12.97 10.02 12.86
N GLU A 50 13.18 11.34 12.95
CA GLU A 50 12.54 12.18 13.98
C GLU A 50 11.03 12.34 13.76
N ARG A 51 10.58 12.33 12.49
CA ARG A 51 9.17 12.48 12.13
C ARG A 51 8.53 11.13 11.81
N ARG A 52 7.19 11.10 11.83
CA ARG A 52 6.39 9.90 11.49
C ARG A 52 5.27 10.23 10.53
N LEU A 53 5.02 9.31 9.61
CA LEU A 53 3.85 9.33 8.75
C LEU A 53 2.57 9.16 9.58
N MET A 54 1.43 9.57 9.01
CA MET A 54 0.14 9.39 9.65
C MET A 54 -0.17 7.89 9.86
N PRO A 55 -0.78 7.51 10.99
CA PRO A 55 -1.24 6.15 11.20
C PRO A 55 -2.36 5.81 10.22
N TYR A 56 -2.48 4.54 9.87
CA TYR A 56 -3.51 4.07 8.95
C TYR A 56 -4.06 2.71 9.32
N PHE A 57 -5.28 2.44 8.86
CA PHE A 57 -5.97 1.18 9.00
C PHE A 57 -6.41 0.68 7.62
N ARG A 58 -6.14 -0.59 7.33
CA ARG A 58 -6.59 -1.23 6.10
C ARG A 58 -7.27 -2.54 6.40
N MET A 59 -8.38 -2.77 5.70
CA MET A 59 -9.16 -3.98 5.78
C MET A 59 -9.28 -4.62 4.40
N ASP A 60 -9.04 -5.92 4.33
CA ASP A 60 -9.08 -6.73 3.11
C ASP A 60 -10.06 -7.89 3.30
N PHE A 61 -10.78 -8.27 2.25
CA PHE A 61 -11.75 -9.37 2.25
C PHE A 61 -11.47 -10.30 1.08
N ALA A 62 -11.65 -11.60 1.30
CA ALA A 62 -11.61 -12.58 0.23
C ALA A 62 -12.70 -13.64 0.43
N ALA A 63 -13.22 -14.14 -0.68
CA ALA A 63 -14.17 -15.24 -0.73
C ALA A 63 -13.78 -16.22 -1.84
N GLU A 64 -13.86 -17.51 -1.54
CA GLU A 64 -13.71 -18.59 -2.52
C GLU A 64 -14.98 -19.45 -2.49
N TYR A 65 -15.52 -19.77 -3.66
CA TYR A 65 -16.56 -20.79 -3.82
C TYR A 65 -16.05 -21.90 -4.73
N SER A 66 -16.08 -23.15 -4.26
CA SER A 66 -15.61 -24.30 -5.04
C SER A 66 -16.60 -25.45 -5.09
N TRP A 67 -16.66 -26.13 -6.24
CA TRP A 67 -17.46 -27.34 -6.40
C TRP A 67 -16.83 -28.33 -7.38
N TRP A 68 -17.08 -29.61 -7.12
CA TRP A 68 -16.67 -30.72 -7.97
C TRP A 68 -17.86 -31.21 -8.80
N THR A 69 -17.59 -31.61 -10.03
CA THR A 69 -18.54 -32.35 -10.88
C THR A 69 -18.32 -33.85 -10.78
N GLN A 70 -19.24 -34.63 -11.33
CA GLN A 70 -19.15 -36.09 -11.37
C GLN A 70 -17.95 -36.58 -12.21
N ASN A 71 -17.50 -35.77 -13.18
CA ASN A 71 -16.36 -36.08 -14.05
C ASN A 71 -15.01 -35.68 -13.42
N ASN A 72 -14.96 -35.54 -12.09
CA ASN A 72 -13.78 -35.14 -11.33
C ASN A 72 -13.18 -33.79 -11.75
N THR A 73 -14.01 -32.87 -12.27
CA THR A 73 -13.59 -31.49 -12.59
C THR A 73 -13.94 -30.57 -11.43
N GLU A 74 -12.97 -29.81 -10.92
CA GLU A 74 -13.17 -28.76 -9.92
C GLU A 74 -13.34 -27.39 -10.60
N TYR A 75 -14.35 -26.67 -10.16
CA TYR A 75 -14.57 -25.26 -10.51
C TYR A 75 -14.40 -24.39 -9.27
N ARG A 76 -13.71 -23.26 -9.42
CA ARG A 76 -13.46 -22.30 -8.35
C ARG A 76 -13.71 -20.87 -8.81
N ILE A 77 -14.43 -20.11 -7.99
CA ILE A 77 -14.59 -18.66 -8.11
C ILE A 77 -13.91 -18.02 -6.90
N ASN A 78 -12.99 -17.10 -7.14
CA ASN A 78 -12.31 -16.32 -6.13
C ASN A 78 -12.65 -14.84 -6.29
N LEU A 79 -12.99 -14.19 -5.18
CA LEU A 79 -13.18 -12.75 -5.06
C LEU A 79 -12.22 -12.23 -4.00
N GLY A 80 -11.48 -11.16 -4.31
CA GLY A 80 -10.65 -10.43 -3.38
C GLY A 80 -10.98 -8.95 -3.44
N LEU A 81 -11.19 -8.32 -2.29
CA LEU A 81 -11.39 -6.89 -2.15
C LEU A 81 -10.29 -6.36 -1.22
N LEU A 82 -9.33 -5.63 -1.77
CA LEU A 82 -8.27 -5.00 -1.00
C LEU A 82 -8.68 -3.57 -0.63
N ASN A 83 -8.27 -3.14 0.57
CA ASN A 83 -8.49 -1.80 1.09
C ASN A 83 -9.96 -1.36 0.99
N ILE A 84 -10.86 -2.12 1.61
CA ILE A 84 -12.31 -1.88 1.58
C ILE A 84 -12.68 -0.50 2.15
N THR A 85 -11.84 0.04 3.03
CA THR A 85 -11.99 1.38 3.62
C THR A 85 -11.55 2.50 2.68
N ASP A 86 -10.92 2.17 1.55
CA ASP A 86 -10.37 3.10 0.55
C ASP A 86 -9.48 4.21 1.15
N GLN A 87 -8.79 3.90 2.24
CA GLN A 87 -7.91 4.86 2.89
C GLN A 87 -6.63 5.02 2.06
N GLU A 88 -6.25 6.25 1.75
CA GLU A 88 -4.96 6.58 1.15
C GLU A 88 -3.84 6.40 2.19
N ASN A 89 -3.12 5.28 2.09
CA ASN A 89 -2.07 4.95 3.05
C ASN A 89 -0.71 5.35 2.47
N VAL A 90 -0.05 6.36 3.06
CA VAL A 90 1.33 6.72 2.68
C VAL A 90 2.27 5.67 3.26
N LEU A 91 2.94 4.94 2.38
CA LEU A 91 3.90 3.88 2.71
C LEU A 91 5.34 4.40 2.83
N GLY A 92 5.59 5.62 2.35
CA GLY A 92 6.91 6.24 2.43
C GLY A 92 6.88 7.68 1.95
N ARG A 93 7.81 8.48 2.47
CA ARG A 93 8.05 9.86 2.04
C ARG A 93 9.54 10.04 1.77
N ARG A 94 9.85 10.70 0.66
CA ARG A 94 11.21 11.07 0.25
C ARG A 94 11.20 12.49 -0.26
N PHE A 95 12.37 13.11 -0.25
CA PHE A 95 12.56 14.46 -0.73
C PHE A 95 13.57 14.50 -1.86
N ARG A 96 13.36 15.41 -2.80
CA ARG A 96 14.26 15.62 -3.93
C ARG A 96 14.37 17.10 -4.23
N GLY A 97 15.59 17.58 -4.42
CA GLY A 97 15.81 18.93 -4.93
C GLY A 97 15.58 18.96 -6.44
N GLU A 98 14.72 19.86 -6.89
CA GLU A 98 14.38 20.05 -8.31
C GLU A 98 14.25 21.54 -8.62
N LEU A 99 14.17 21.90 -9.90
CA LEU A 99 13.81 23.25 -10.31
C LEU A 99 12.30 23.31 -10.53
N ASN A 100 11.66 24.34 -9.98
CA ASN A 100 10.25 24.60 -10.22
C ASN A 100 10.01 25.17 -11.64
N SER A 101 8.75 25.42 -11.99
CA SER A 101 8.37 25.94 -13.31
C SER A 101 8.93 27.32 -13.65
N SER A 102 9.40 28.09 -12.66
CA SER A 102 10.07 29.39 -12.86
C SER A 102 11.60 29.29 -12.84
N GLY A 103 12.16 28.08 -12.76
CA GLY A 103 13.61 27.85 -12.74
C GLY A 103 14.27 28.12 -11.39
N SER A 104 13.50 28.24 -10.31
CA SER A 104 14.02 28.40 -8.95
C SER A 104 14.17 27.02 -8.26
N PRO A 105 15.24 26.79 -7.47
CA PRO A 105 15.38 25.56 -6.70
C PRO A 105 14.25 25.36 -5.69
N GLU A 106 13.69 24.16 -5.62
CA GLU A 106 12.61 23.77 -4.71
C GLU A 106 12.82 22.34 -4.20
N ILE A 107 12.36 22.07 -2.97
CA ILE A 107 12.30 20.72 -2.41
C ILE A 107 10.95 20.10 -2.78
N ASN A 108 10.99 19.07 -3.61
CA ASN A 108 9.82 18.27 -3.96
C ASN A 108 9.64 17.11 -2.97
N THR A 109 8.41 16.93 -2.48
CA THR A 109 8.04 15.84 -1.57
C THR A 109 7.38 14.71 -2.36
N ILE A 110 8.01 13.53 -2.35
CA ILE A 110 7.56 12.34 -3.05
C ILE A 110 6.99 11.36 -2.04
N ASN A 111 5.66 11.18 -2.07
CA ASN A 111 4.96 10.17 -1.27
C ASN A 111 4.73 8.89 -2.09
N THR A 112 5.00 7.74 -1.50
CA THR A 112 4.60 6.43 -2.05
C THR A 112 3.31 6.00 -1.39
N TYR A 113 2.29 5.68 -2.18
CA TYR A 113 0.97 5.29 -1.67
C TYR A 113 0.73 3.78 -1.81
N SER A 114 -0.05 3.23 -0.88
CA SER A 114 -0.67 1.91 -1.02
C SER A 114 -1.68 1.93 -2.17
N LEU A 115 -2.03 0.75 -2.67
CA LEU A 115 -3.26 0.60 -3.44
C LEU A 115 -4.46 1.11 -2.64
N GLY A 116 -5.32 1.88 -3.31
CA GLY A 116 -6.68 2.19 -2.85
C GLY A 116 -7.58 0.96 -2.92
N PHE A 117 -8.89 1.16 -2.89
CA PHE A 117 -9.85 0.08 -3.05
C PHE A 117 -9.59 -0.68 -4.35
N THR A 118 -9.26 -1.97 -4.25
CA THR A 118 -8.86 -2.78 -5.39
C THR A 118 -9.61 -4.10 -5.40
N PRO A 119 -10.63 -4.25 -6.25
CA PRO A 119 -11.31 -5.53 -6.46
C PRO A 119 -10.50 -6.44 -7.39
N ASN A 120 -10.56 -7.74 -7.13
CA ASN A 120 -9.98 -8.80 -7.95
C ASN A 120 -10.96 -9.98 -8.00
N ILE A 121 -11.14 -10.58 -9.17
CA ILE A 121 -11.96 -11.77 -9.36
C ILE A 121 -11.23 -12.75 -10.28
N ALA A 122 -11.28 -14.04 -9.94
CA ALA A 122 -10.71 -15.09 -10.76
C ALA A 122 -11.64 -16.29 -10.84
N PHE A 123 -11.67 -16.93 -12.00
CA PHE A 123 -12.35 -18.19 -12.22
C PHE A 123 -11.33 -19.24 -12.65
N MET A 124 -11.37 -20.42 -12.03
CA MET A 124 -10.44 -21.50 -12.29
C MET A 124 -11.18 -22.81 -12.50
N ILE A 125 -10.66 -23.60 -13.45
CA ILE A 125 -11.10 -24.96 -13.74
C ILE A 125 -9.86 -25.87 -13.57
N ALA A 126 -10.02 -26.97 -12.84
CA ALA A 126 -9.00 -28.01 -12.70
C ALA A 126 -9.63 -29.38 -13.01
N TRP A 127 -8.96 -30.22 -13.79
CA TRP A 127 -9.43 -31.54 -14.22
C TRP A 127 -8.34 -32.60 -14.00
#